data_AF-A0A956HPS4-F1
#
_entry.id   AF-A0A956HPS4-F1
#
_cell.length_a   1.000
_cell.length_b   1.000
_cell.length_c   1.000
_cell.angle_alpha   90.00
_cell.angle_beta   90.00
_cell.angle_gamma   90.00
#
_symmetry.space_group_name_H-M   'P 1'
#
loop_
_entity.id
_entity.type
_entity.pdbx_description
1 polymer ?
#
loop_
_entity_poly.entity_id
_entity_poly.type
_entity_poly.pdbx_seq_one_letter_code
_entity_poly.pdbx_strand_id
1 'polypeptide(L)'
;PDGFPCQEDGDCALAEDCCGCYAYNPMFGSPGNCGGQCEQQKCAEWGLTAAACEQGVCVVKAKSCNQDKVLCDALPPECKEGTLPQVDGGCWTGACLPIEACDWVPDCSHCPPGDTCKTTQGEGDSCVQHECIPPFPECFGEQNCACLGPVFCPQEFPSCVDGDGGIVCS
;
A
#
# COMPACT_ATOMS: atom_id res chain seq x y z
N PRO A 1 2.57 -1.85 -19.22
CA PRO A 1 2.37 -1.55 -17.78
C PRO A 1 1.70 -2.78 -17.19
N ASP A 2 2.53 -3.58 -16.53
CA ASP A 2 2.10 -4.85 -15.97
C ASP A 2 1.73 -4.49 -14.52
N GLY A 3 0.51 -4.83 -14.14
CA GLY A 3 -0.34 -4.13 -13.19
C GLY A 3 -1.63 -3.86 -13.95
N PHE A 4 -2.80 -4.16 -13.38
CA PHE A 4 -4.04 -4.04 -14.16
C PHE A 4 -4.21 -2.57 -14.59
N PRO A 5 -4.14 -2.28 -15.91
CA PRO A 5 -4.06 -0.90 -16.36
C PRO A 5 -5.40 -0.22 -16.15
N CYS A 6 -5.39 1.06 -15.81
CA CYS A 6 -6.59 1.84 -15.56
C CYS A 6 -6.43 3.27 -16.07
N GLN A 7 -7.55 3.97 -16.23
CA GLN A 7 -7.60 5.39 -16.55
C GLN A 7 -8.19 6.20 -15.38
N GLU A 8 -9.09 5.60 -14.62
CA GLU A 8 -9.73 6.20 -13.46
C GLU A 8 -10.00 5.16 -12.36
N ASP A 9 -10.24 5.60 -11.12
CA ASP A 9 -10.51 4.72 -9.98
C ASP A 9 -11.65 3.71 -10.25
N GLY A 10 -12.65 4.12 -11.04
CA GLY A 10 -13.79 3.27 -11.42
C GLY A 10 -13.43 2.06 -12.27
N ASP A 11 -12.24 2.05 -12.88
CA ASP A 11 -11.71 0.91 -13.63
C ASP A 11 -11.17 -0.20 -12.71
N CYS A 12 -10.98 0.10 -11.42
CA CYS A 12 -10.33 -0.79 -10.47
C CYS A 12 -11.32 -1.42 -9.49
N ALA A 13 -11.10 -2.69 -9.17
CA ALA A 13 -11.84 -3.46 -8.19
C ALA A 13 -10.89 -4.20 -7.25
N LEU A 14 -11.36 -4.57 -6.07
CA LEU A 14 -10.65 -5.45 -5.16
C LEU A 14 -11.02 -6.90 -5.45
N ALA A 15 -10.01 -7.77 -5.48
CA ALA A 15 -10.24 -9.21 -5.60
C ALA A 15 -10.79 -9.76 -4.28
N GLU A 16 -11.96 -10.39 -4.34
CA GLU A 16 -12.68 -10.90 -3.16
C GLU A 16 -12.53 -12.42 -2.95
N ASP A 17 -11.82 -13.11 -3.83
CA ASP A 17 -11.82 -14.58 -3.97
C ASP A 17 -10.45 -15.24 -3.71
N CYS A 18 -9.54 -14.53 -3.06
CA CYS A 18 -8.15 -14.93 -2.90
C CYS A 18 -7.58 -14.72 -1.49
N CYS A 19 -6.51 -15.46 -1.16
CA CYS A 19 -5.78 -15.38 0.12
C CYS A 19 -4.98 -14.06 0.31
N GLY A 20 -5.25 -13.04 -0.49
CA GLY A 20 -4.57 -11.74 -0.50
C GLY A 20 -5.58 -10.61 -0.68
N CYS A 21 -5.19 -9.38 -0.36
CA CYS A 21 -5.94 -8.19 -0.76
C CYS A 21 -5.17 -7.48 -1.87
N TYR A 22 -5.72 -7.43 -3.07
CA TYR A 22 -5.07 -6.81 -4.22
C TYR A 22 -6.11 -6.23 -5.17
N ALA A 23 -5.67 -5.23 -5.93
CA ALA A 23 -6.51 -4.54 -6.89
C ALA A 23 -6.32 -5.09 -8.29
N TYR A 24 -7.38 -5.02 -9.10
CA TYR A 24 -7.38 -5.45 -10.49
C TYR A 24 -8.34 -4.61 -11.33
N ASN A 25 -8.21 -4.67 -12.64
CA ASN A 25 -9.16 -4.08 -13.58
C ASN A 25 -10.05 -5.19 -14.17
N PRO A 26 -11.36 -5.20 -13.85
CA PRO A 26 -12.28 -6.23 -14.33
C PRO A 26 -12.37 -6.37 -15.84
N MET A 27 -12.07 -5.32 -16.62
CA MET A 27 -12.08 -5.38 -18.08
C MET A 27 -11.00 -6.31 -18.66
N PHE A 28 -9.93 -6.56 -17.90
CA PHE A 28 -8.82 -7.44 -18.31
C PHE A 28 -8.92 -8.84 -17.67
N GLY A 29 -10.02 -9.11 -16.97
CA GLY A 29 -10.30 -10.39 -16.33
C GLY A 29 -10.25 -10.31 -14.80
N SER A 30 -10.88 -11.28 -14.16
CA SER A 30 -10.74 -11.47 -12.72
C SER A 30 -9.46 -12.26 -12.46
N PRO A 31 -8.64 -11.83 -11.49
CA PRO A 31 -7.53 -12.63 -11.01
C PRO A 31 -8.14 -13.90 -10.43
N GLY A 32 -7.86 -15.04 -11.07
CA GLY A 32 -8.68 -16.23 -10.91
C GLY A 32 -8.90 -16.64 -9.45
N ASN A 33 -10.10 -17.13 -9.17
CA ASN A 33 -10.48 -17.73 -7.89
C ASN A 33 -9.39 -18.72 -7.43
N CYS A 34 -8.94 -18.59 -6.19
CA CYS A 34 -7.92 -19.43 -5.54
C CYS A 34 -8.38 -20.90 -5.32
N GLY A 35 -9.04 -21.51 -6.31
CA GLY A 35 -9.52 -22.89 -6.27
C GLY A 35 -10.47 -23.17 -5.11
N GLY A 36 -11.15 -22.14 -4.57
CA GLY A 36 -12.03 -22.25 -3.41
C GLY A 36 -11.32 -22.60 -2.09
N GLN A 37 -9.99 -22.50 -2.00
CA GLN A 37 -9.25 -22.84 -0.78
C GLN A 37 -9.09 -21.67 0.19
N CYS A 38 -9.43 -20.45 -0.23
CA CYS A 38 -9.41 -19.26 0.60
C CYS A 38 -10.86 -18.85 0.91
N GLU A 39 -11.36 -19.16 2.10
CA GLU A 39 -12.69 -18.71 2.56
C GLU A 39 -12.66 -17.29 3.16
N GLN A 40 -11.49 -16.66 3.26
CA GLN A 40 -11.29 -15.38 3.95
C GLN A 40 -11.06 -14.25 2.95
N GLN A 41 -11.98 -13.29 2.94
CA GLN A 41 -11.87 -12.06 2.17
C GLN A 41 -10.97 -11.06 2.93
N LYS A 42 -9.65 -11.14 2.74
CA LYS A 42 -8.68 -10.30 3.47
C LYS A 42 -8.98 -8.81 3.38
N CYS A 43 -9.37 -8.30 2.21
CA CYS A 43 -9.75 -6.90 2.07
C CYS A 43 -10.91 -6.52 3.02
N ALA A 44 -11.96 -7.35 3.08
CA ALA A 44 -13.09 -7.11 3.97
C ALA A 44 -12.71 -7.23 5.45
N GLU A 45 -11.84 -8.19 5.82
CA GLU A 45 -11.30 -8.33 7.18
C GLU A 45 -10.52 -7.08 7.61
N TRP A 46 -9.72 -6.51 6.71
CA TRP A 46 -8.97 -5.27 6.94
C TRP A 46 -9.84 -4.00 6.76
N GLY A 47 -11.11 -4.19 6.37
CA GLY A 47 -12.06 -3.13 6.06
C GLY A 47 -11.63 -2.26 4.87
N LEU A 48 -10.80 -2.78 3.96
CA LEU A 48 -10.44 -2.15 2.70
C LEU A 48 -11.57 -2.41 1.70
N THR A 49 -12.18 -1.34 1.22
CA THR A 49 -13.38 -1.41 0.37
C THR A 49 -13.19 -0.73 -0.99
N ALA A 50 -11.99 -0.23 -1.27
CA ALA A 50 -11.70 0.50 -2.49
C ALA A 50 -10.35 0.09 -3.09
N ALA A 51 -10.31 0.06 -4.41
CA ALA A 51 -9.10 0.16 -5.21
C ALA A 51 -9.03 1.57 -5.82
N ALA A 52 -7.85 2.00 -6.24
CA ALA A 52 -7.63 3.28 -6.90
C ALA A 52 -6.75 3.09 -8.14
N CYS A 53 -6.88 4.01 -9.09
CA CYS A 53 -6.01 4.06 -10.26
C CYS A 53 -4.84 5.01 -10.00
N GLU A 54 -3.72 4.44 -9.57
CA GLU A 54 -2.51 5.21 -9.29
C GLU A 54 -1.55 5.06 -10.47
N GLN A 55 -1.26 6.18 -11.13
CA GLN A 55 -0.32 6.25 -12.26
C GLN A 55 -0.63 5.25 -13.40
N GLY A 56 -1.92 5.01 -13.63
CA GLY A 56 -2.39 4.11 -14.68
C GLY A 56 -2.39 2.62 -14.31
N VAL A 57 -2.20 2.30 -13.03
CA VAL A 57 -2.25 0.93 -12.49
C VAL A 57 -3.23 0.84 -11.32
N CYS A 58 -4.03 -0.22 -11.28
CA CYS A 58 -4.90 -0.48 -10.14
C CYS A 58 -4.09 -0.89 -8.90
N VAL A 59 -4.25 -0.16 -7.80
CA VAL A 59 -3.66 -0.46 -6.50
C VAL A 59 -4.75 -0.53 -5.42
N VAL A 60 -4.47 -1.23 -4.33
CA VAL A 60 -5.38 -1.26 -3.17
C VAL A 60 -5.34 0.10 -2.50
N LYS A 61 -6.50 0.67 -2.19
CA LYS A 61 -6.57 1.92 -1.44
C LYS A 61 -6.35 1.62 0.04
N ALA A 62 -5.10 1.67 0.47
CA ALA A 62 -4.71 1.49 1.87
C ALA A 62 -5.35 2.56 2.77
N LYS A 63 -5.44 2.24 4.06
CA LYS A 63 -5.95 3.17 5.08
C LYS A 63 -4.80 3.90 5.75
N SER A 64 -5.08 5.09 6.25
CA SER A 64 -4.05 5.85 6.96
C SER A 64 -3.68 5.18 8.27
N CYS A 65 -2.38 4.92 8.46
CA CYS A 65 -1.78 4.56 9.75
C CYS A 65 -0.74 5.59 10.20
N ASN A 66 -0.63 6.68 9.45
CA ASN A 66 0.34 7.74 9.67
C ASN A 66 0.03 8.54 10.94
N GLN A 67 0.87 8.33 11.96
CA GLN A 67 0.71 8.94 13.28
C GLN A 67 0.98 10.45 13.28
N ASP A 68 1.75 10.95 12.31
CA ASP A 68 2.05 12.38 12.15
C ASP A 68 0.81 13.17 11.71
N LYS A 69 -0.23 12.47 11.22
CA LYS A 69 -1.53 13.07 10.83
C LYS A 69 -2.52 13.17 12.01
N VAL A 70 -2.15 12.72 13.21
CA VAL A 70 -3.04 12.76 14.37
C VAL A 70 -3.04 14.14 15.03
N LEU A 71 -4.23 14.71 15.18
CA LEU A 71 -4.45 16.06 15.69
C LEU A 71 -5.30 16.12 16.97
N CYS A 72 -5.94 15.01 17.36
CA CYS A 72 -6.77 14.97 18.56
C CYS A 72 -6.05 14.35 19.76
N ASP A 73 -6.57 14.66 20.96
CA ASP A 73 -5.97 14.29 22.25
C ASP A 73 -6.23 12.84 22.67
N ALA A 74 -6.87 12.03 21.82
CA ALA A 74 -7.12 10.62 22.13
C ALA A 74 -5.79 9.85 22.16
N LEU A 75 -5.67 8.88 23.09
CA LEU A 75 -4.51 8.00 23.13
C LEU A 75 -4.58 6.95 22.01
N PRO A 76 -3.44 6.55 21.43
CA PRO A 76 -3.41 5.47 20.45
C PRO A 76 -3.87 4.14 21.09
N PRO A 77 -4.55 3.25 20.32
CA PRO A 77 -4.84 1.90 20.79
C PRO A 77 -3.55 1.08 20.91
N GLU A 78 -3.54 0.10 21.82
CA GLU A 78 -2.44 -0.87 21.91
C GLU A 78 -2.58 -1.91 20.79
N CYS A 79 -1.70 -1.82 19.79
CA CYS A 79 -1.67 -2.74 18.66
C CYS A 79 -0.65 -3.87 18.89
N LYS A 80 -0.98 -5.06 18.41
CA LYS A 80 -0.07 -6.21 18.46
C LYS A 80 1.06 -6.03 17.44
N GLU A 81 2.14 -6.77 17.62
CA GLU A 81 3.21 -6.85 16.62
C GLU A 81 2.66 -7.19 15.22
N GLY A 82 3.17 -6.52 14.20
CA GLY A 82 2.68 -6.62 12.82
C GLY A 82 1.43 -5.78 12.51
N THR A 83 0.94 -4.98 13.46
CA THR A 83 -0.20 -4.09 13.25
C THR A 83 0.09 -2.65 13.71
N LEU A 84 -0.56 -1.68 13.07
CA LEU A 84 -0.46 -0.26 13.38
C LEU A 84 -1.83 0.36 13.68
N PRO A 85 -1.88 1.39 14.54
CA PRO A 85 -3.13 2.08 14.84
C PRO A 85 -3.65 2.84 13.61
N GLN A 86 -4.92 2.65 13.28
CA GLN A 86 -5.55 3.37 12.18
C GLN A 86 -5.83 4.82 12.56
N VAL A 87 -5.53 5.72 11.63
CA VAL A 87 -5.84 7.15 11.66
C VAL A 87 -6.91 7.46 10.63
N ASP A 88 -7.99 8.13 11.05
CA ASP A 88 -9.03 8.65 10.16
C ASP A 88 -9.54 9.99 10.69
N GLY A 89 -9.80 10.94 9.80
CA GLY A 89 -10.24 12.29 10.17
C GLY A 89 -9.30 13.04 11.12
N GLY A 90 -8.00 12.70 11.13
CA GLY A 90 -7.01 13.25 12.06
C GLY A 90 -7.06 12.67 13.47
N CYS A 91 -7.70 11.53 13.66
CA CYS A 91 -7.84 10.86 14.96
C CYS A 91 -7.59 9.36 14.88
N TRP A 92 -7.25 8.77 16.03
CA TRP A 92 -7.29 7.32 16.18
C TRP A 92 -8.73 6.81 16.08
N THR A 93 -8.94 5.76 15.29
CA THR A 93 -10.26 5.10 15.21
C THR A 93 -10.47 4.08 16.34
N GLY A 94 -9.39 3.70 17.04
CA GLY A 94 -9.37 2.59 17.99
C GLY A 94 -9.14 1.22 17.33
N ALA A 95 -9.08 1.15 16.00
CA ALA A 95 -8.74 -0.06 15.27
C ALA A 95 -7.22 -0.19 15.06
N CYS A 96 -6.76 -1.44 14.98
CA CYS A 96 -5.41 -1.79 14.55
C CYS A 96 -5.51 -2.48 13.20
N LEU A 97 -4.70 -2.06 12.24
CA LEU A 97 -4.63 -2.63 10.90
C LEU A 97 -3.31 -3.38 10.72
N PRO A 98 -3.30 -4.48 9.96
CA PRO A 98 -2.03 -5.07 9.52
C PRO A 98 -1.26 -4.05 8.68
N ILE A 99 0.07 -4.15 8.71
CA ILE A 99 0.97 -3.23 8.02
C ILE A 99 0.67 -3.18 6.52
N GLU A 100 0.27 -4.31 5.92
CA GLU A 100 -0.11 -4.46 4.52
C GLU A 100 -1.39 -3.68 4.14
N ALA A 101 -2.16 -3.22 5.12
CA ALA A 101 -3.35 -2.39 4.92
C ALA A 101 -3.11 -0.91 5.23
N CYS A 102 -1.88 -0.54 5.60
CA CYS A 102 -1.48 0.80 5.97
C CYS A 102 -0.79 1.53 4.82
N ASP A 103 -1.11 2.81 4.63
CA ASP A 103 -0.45 3.71 3.67
C ASP A 103 0.91 4.25 4.17
N TRP A 104 1.31 3.85 5.38
CA TRP A 104 2.45 4.40 6.10
C TRP A 104 2.98 3.44 7.15
N VAL A 105 4.30 3.42 7.32
CA VAL A 105 5.00 2.78 8.43
C VAL A 105 6.03 3.75 9.05
N PRO A 106 6.41 3.56 10.33
CA PRO A 106 7.40 4.42 11.00
C PRO A 106 8.78 4.40 10.33
N ASP A 107 9.21 3.22 9.88
CA ASP A 107 10.46 3.00 9.19
C ASP A 107 10.40 1.67 8.41
N CYS A 108 11.37 1.46 7.52
CA CYS A 108 11.41 0.29 6.64
C CYS A 108 11.55 -1.06 7.36
N SER A 109 11.93 -1.11 8.65
CA SER A 109 12.01 -2.37 9.40
C SER A 109 10.65 -2.98 9.68
N HIS A 110 9.58 -2.19 9.53
CA HIS A 110 8.21 -2.66 9.63
C HIS A 110 7.72 -3.39 8.37
N CYS A 111 8.41 -3.27 7.23
CA CYS A 111 7.95 -3.93 6.02
C CYS A 111 8.10 -5.46 6.12
N PRO A 112 7.04 -6.22 5.79
CA PRO A 112 7.10 -7.67 5.75
C PRO A 112 8.23 -8.20 4.86
N PRO A 113 8.78 -9.39 5.16
CA PRO A 113 9.77 -10.01 4.29
C PRO A 113 9.22 -10.22 2.87
N GLY A 114 9.91 -9.65 1.88
CA GLY A 114 9.53 -9.71 0.47
C GLY A 114 8.89 -8.41 -0.04
N ASP A 115 8.38 -7.57 0.85
CA ASP A 115 7.89 -6.24 0.49
C ASP A 115 9.05 -5.27 0.26
N THR A 116 8.81 -4.27 -0.56
CA THR A 116 9.77 -3.21 -0.89
C THR A 116 9.41 -1.96 -0.12
N CYS A 117 10.36 -1.43 0.66
CA CYS A 117 10.13 -0.15 1.33
C CYS A 117 10.25 1.01 0.34
N LYS A 118 9.18 1.76 0.15
CA LYS A 118 9.20 3.06 -0.52
C LYS A 118 9.45 4.14 0.50
N THR A 119 10.47 4.95 0.27
CA THR A 119 10.72 6.16 1.06
C THR A 119 10.46 7.39 0.21
N THR A 120 9.52 8.24 0.60
CA THR A 120 9.32 9.56 -0.01
C THR A 120 10.06 10.60 0.81
N GLN A 121 10.99 11.34 0.20
CA GLN A 121 11.75 12.40 0.85
C GLN A 121 11.30 13.78 0.34
N GLY A 122 10.63 14.55 1.20
CA GLY A 122 10.34 15.95 0.94
C GLY A 122 11.52 16.90 1.22
N GLU A 123 11.31 18.19 1.00
CA GLU A 123 12.27 19.22 1.45
C GLU A 123 12.34 19.23 2.99
N GLY A 124 13.48 18.79 3.53
CA GLY A 124 13.79 18.73 4.95
C GLY A 124 13.54 17.35 5.60
N ASP A 125 14.35 17.01 6.61
CA ASP A 125 14.36 15.69 7.27
C ASP A 125 13.04 15.31 7.97
N SER A 126 12.14 16.27 8.17
CA SER A 126 10.82 16.07 8.80
C SER A 126 9.74 15.55 7.84
N CYS A 127 10.05 15.42 6.56
CA CYS A 127 9.09 15.06 5.50
C CYS A 127 9.38 13.69 4.90
N VAL A 128 10.02 12.79 5.67
CA VAL A 128 10.30 11.42 5.24
C VAL A 128 9.10 10.54 5.56
N GLN A 129 8.57 9.84 4.55
CA GLN A 129 7.49 8.88 4.72
C GLN A 129 7.90 7.53 4.18
N HIS A 130 7.53 6.47 4.90
CA HIS A 130 7.80 5.10 4.50
C HIS A 130 6.49 4.37 4.22
N GLU A 131 6.44 3.59 3.15
CA GLU A 131 5.31 2.76 2.76
C GLU A 131 5.83 1.39 2.30
N CYS A 132 5.12 0.32 2.63
CA CYS A 132 5.50 -1.03 2.20
C CYS A 132 4.74 -1.40 0.94
N ILE A 133 5.47 -1.59 -0.16
CA ILE A 133 4.92 -2.04 -1.42
C ILE A 133 4.99 -3.58 -1.44
N PRO A 134 3.86 -4.30 -1.52
CA PRO A 134 3.89 -5.75 -1.66
C PRO A 134 4.58 -6.13 -2.98
N PRO A 135 5.08 -7.38 -3.13
CA PRO A 135 5.70 -7.82 -4.37
C PRO A 135 4.78 -7.52 -5.54
N PHE A 136 5.23 -6.62 -6.41
CA PHE A 136 4.54 -6.26 -7.63
C PHE A 136 4.88 -7.35 -8.66
N PRO A 137 3.97 -8.29 -8.99
CA PRO A 137 4.28 -9.46 -9.83
C PRO A 137 4.97 -9.09 -11.15
N GLU A 138 4.73 -7.88 -11.59
CA GLU A 138 5.07 -7.34 -12.89
C GLU A 138 6.49 -6.80 -12.98
N CYS A 139 7.12 -6.63 -11.83
CA CYS A 139 8.55 -6.47 -11.76
C CYS A 139 9.31 -7.79 -11.96
N PHE A 140 8.64 -8.94 -12.10
CA PHE A 140 9.30 -10.26 -12.24
C PHE A 140 10.36 -10.53 -11.14
N GLY A 141 10.15 -9.97 -9.95
CA GLY A 141 11.10 -10.03 -8.83
C GLY A 141 12.10 -8.87 -8.74
N GLU A 142 12.21 -8.03 -9.76
CA GLU A 142 13.08 -6.84 -9.80
C GLU A 142 12.38 -5.62 -9.19
N GLN A 143 12.18 -5.63 -7.87
CA GLN A 143 11.54 -4.56 -7.11
C GLN A 143 12.46 -3.34 -6.90
N ASN A 144 12.92 -2.74 -8.00
CA ASN A 144 13.85 -1.61 -8.03
C ASN A 144 13.21 -0.38 -8.68
N CYS A 145 13.91 0.75 -8.70
CA CYS A 145 13.43 2.01 -9.27
C CYS A 145 13.11 1.95 -10.77
N ALA A 146 13.78 1.08 -11.53
CA ALA A 146 13.48 0.93 -12.95
C ALA A 146 12.08 0.35 -13.18
N CYS A 147 11.61 -0.50 -12.26
CA CYS A 147 10.26 -1.06 -12.32
C CYS A 147 9.24 -0.25 -11.52
N LEU A 148 9.49 -0.03 -10.23
CA LEU A 148 8.53 0.54 -9.29
C LEU A 148 8.44 2.07 -9.35
N GLY A 149 9.54 2.74 -9.70
CA GLY A 149 9.62 4.21 -9.72
C GLY A 149 8.49 4.86 -10.53
N PRO A 150 8.24 4.44 -11.79
CA PRO A 150 7.17 4.99 -12.62
C PRO A 150 5.73 4.77 -12.13
N VAL A 151 5.52 3.94 -11.09
CA VAL A 151 4.19 3.61 -10.57
C VAL A 151 4.00 4.18 -9.16
N PHE A 152 5.03 4.12 -8.34
CA PHE A 152 4.94 4.39 -6.91
C PHE A 152 5.59 5.69 -6.46
N CYS A 153 6.49 6.28 -7.27
CA CYS A 153 7.00 7.62 -6.99
C CYS A 153 6.01 8.67 -7.51
N PRO A 154 5.44 9.50 -6.63
CA PRO A 154 4.42 10.49 -7.01
C PRO A 154 5.03 11.57 -7.92
N GLN A 155 4.18 12.26 -8.68
CA GLN A 155 4.63 13.26 -9.66
C GLN A 155 5.41 14.43 -9.02
N GLU A 156 5.12 14.72 -7.76
CA GLU A 156 5.82 15.71 -6.94
C GLU A 156 7.25 15.29 -6.59
N PHE A 157 7.53 13.99 -6.59
CA PHE A 157 8.83 13.39 -6.26
C PHE A 157 9.26 12.40 -7.36
N PRO A 158 9.48 12.88 -8.60
CA PRO A 158 9.61 12.02 -9.77
C PRO A 158 10.98 11.32 -9.86
N SER A 159 11.97 11.71 -9.05
CA SER A 159 13.28 11.08 -9.05
C SER A 159 13.24 9.83 -8.19
N CYS A 160 13.68 8.70 -8.74
CA CYS A 160 13.77 7.44 -8.01
C CYS A 160 15.25 7.00 -7.92
N VAL A 161 15.70 6.63 -6.72
CA VAL A 161 17.00 5.95 -6.52
C VAL A 161 16.82 4.67 -5.72
N ASP A 162 17.58 3.62 -6.09
CA ASP A 162 17.60 2.37 -5.33
C ASP A 162 18.28 2.60 -3.97
N GLY A 163 17.56 2.27 -2.91
CA GLY A 163 18.02 2.38 -1.52
C GLY A 163 18.32 1.00 -0.91
N ASP A 164 18.74 1.01 0.35
CA ASP A 164 18.93 -0.24 1.10
C ASP A 164 17.56 -0.82 1.46
N GLY A 165 17.19 -1.93 0.81
CA GLY A 165 15.90 -2.61 1.04
C GLY A 165 14.68 -1.98 0.35
N GLY A 166 14.88 -1.08 -0.63
CA GLY A 166 13.77 -0.58 -1.43
C GLY A 166 14.10 0.61 -2.34
N ILE A 167 13.13 1.51 -2.51
CA ILE A 167 13.23 2.67 -3.42
C ILE A 167 13.07 3.98 -2.66
N VAL A 168 13.73 5.03 -3.13
CA VAL A 168 13.60 6.38 -2.58
C VAL A 168 13.10 7.34 -3.66
N CYS A 169 11.97 7.99 -3.40
CA CYS A 169 11.35 8.99 -4.26
C CYS A 169 11.65 10.41 -3.75
N SER A 170 12.13 11.30 -4.61
CA SER A 170 12.50 12.69 -4.30
C SER A 170 12.32 13.66 -5.47
#